data_AF-A0A2K6PR70-F1
#
_entry.id   AF-A0A2K6PR70-F1
#
_cell.length_a   1.000
_cell.length_b   1.000
_cell.length_c   1.000
_cell.angle_alpha   90.00
_cell.angle_beta   90.00
_cell.angle_gamma   90.00
#
_symmetry.space_group_name_H-M   'P 1'
#
loop_
_entity.id
_entity.type
_entity.pdbx_description
1 polymer ?
#
loop_
_entity_poly.entity_id
_entity_poly.type
_entity_poly.pdbx_seq_one_letter_code
_entity_poly.pdbx_strand_id
1 'polypeptide(L)'
;MTCGFISMGCGFRPGNFSCVSACGPRPGRCCITAAPYRGISCYRGLSRGFGSHSVCGGFRAGSCGHSFGYRSGGVCGPSPPCITTVSVNESLLTPLNLEIDPNAQCVKQEEKEQIKCLNSRFAAFIDKVRFLEQQNKLLETKLQFFQNRECCQSNLEPLFEGYIETLRREAECVEADSGRLASELNHVQEVLEGYKKKYEEEVALRATAENQFVALKKDVDCAYLRKSDLEANVEALIQEIDFLRRLYEEEIRVLQSHISDTSVVVKLDNSRDLNMDCIVAEIKAQYDDIATRSRAEAESWYRSKCEEMKATVIRHGETLRRTKEEINELNRMIQRLTAEVENAKCQNSKLEAAVAQSEQQGEAALSDARCKLAELEGALQKAKQDMACLIREYQEVMNSKLGLDIEIATYRRLLEGEEQRWVSAAPGVGLCAGTSVCLAPGR
;
A
#
# COMPACT_ATOMS: atom_id res chain seq x y z
N MET A 1 15.36 -83.46 -8.40
CA MET A 1 14.82 -83.88 -9.73
C MET A 1 14.30 -82.64 -10.42
N THR A 2 15.02 -82.17 -11.42
CA THR A 2 14.62 -81.10 -12.34
C THR A 2 13.58 -81.63 -13.31
N CYS A 3 12.46 -80.93 -13.46
CA CYS A 3 11.64 -81.04 -14.65
C CYS A 3 10.98 -79.68 -14.91
N GLY A 4 11.27 -79.11 -16.07
CA GLY A 4 10.61 -77.92 -16.59
C GLY A 4 9.63 -78.28 -17.70
N PHE A 5 8.66 -77.40 -17.93
CA PHE A 5 7.81 -77.26 -19.13
C PHE A 5 7.37 -75.78 -19.13
N ILE A 6 7.90 -74.91 -20.01
CA ILE A 6 7.53 -74.62 -21.41
C ILE A 6 6.07 -74.21 -21.62
N SER A 7 5.89 -72.88 -21.70
CA SER A 7 5.23 -72.07 -22.74
C SER A 7 3.75 -72.30 -23.12
N MET A 8 2.95 -71.23 -23.02
CA MET A 8 2.13 -70.76 -24.13
C MET A 8 1.70 -69.30 -23.94
N GLY A 9 2.14 -68.44 -24.85
CA GLY A 9 1.59 -67.09 -25.02
C GLY A 9 0.50 -67.10 -26.09
N CYS A 10 -0.57 -66.34 -25.87
CA CYS A 10 -1.49 -65.87 -26.90
C CYS A 10 -1.91 -64.44 -26.54
N GLY A 11 -1.58 -63.48 -27.42
CA GLY A 11 -2.03 -62.11 -27.33
C GLY A 11 -3.46 -61.94 -27.84
N PHE A 12 -4.15 -60.92 -27.34
CA PHE A 12 -5.34 -60.34 -27.95
C PHE A 12 -5.33 -58.82 -27.73
N ARG A 13 -5.23 -58.07 -28.84
CA ARG A 13 -5.75 -56.70 -28.97
C ARG A 13 -7.25 -56.78 -29.23
N PRO A 14 -8.04 -55.81 -28.76
CA PRO A 14 -8.57 -54.75 -29.65
C PRO A 14 -8.54 -53.39 -28.93
N GLY A 15 -8.69 -52.20 -29.49
CA GLY A 15 -9.19 -51.70 -30.77
C GLY A 15 -9.64 -50.26 -30.46
N ASN A 16 -9.17 -49.28 -31.23
CA ASN A 16 -9.59 -47.88 -31.11
C ASN A 16 -11.09 -47.73 -31.42
N PHE A 17 -11.83 -47.01 -30.57
CA PHE A 17 -13.09 -46.38 -30.95
C PHE A 17 -12.98 -44.87 -30.73
N SER A 18 -13.07 -44.15 -31.84
CA SER A 18 -13.33 -42.72 -31.91
C SER A 18 -14.84 -42.53 -32.00
N CYS A 19 -15.39 -41.58 -31.24
CA CYS A 19 -16.70 -41.01 -31.52
C CYS A 19 -16.62 -39.48 -31.45
N VAL A 20 -16.78 -38.88 -32.63
CA VAL A 20 -17.07 -37.47 -32.88
C VAL A 20 -18.58 -37.33 -33.04
N SER A 21 -19.20 -36.39 -32.32
CA SER A 21 -20.44 -35.66 -32.69
C SER A 21 -20.65 -34.57 -31.61
N ALA A 22 -20.41 -33.27 -31.85
CA ALA A 22 -21.10 -32.30 -32.70
C ALA A 22 -22.46 -31.81 -32.15
N CYS A 23 -22.47 -30.60 -31.55
CA CYS A 23 -23.56 -29.62 -31.55
C CYS A 23 -23.00 -28.21 -31.20
N GLY A 24 -23.15 -27.22 -32.09
CA GLY A 24 -22.95 -25.77 -31.80
C GLY A 24 -24.21 -25.13 -31.16
N PRO A 25 -24.43 -23.79 -31.16
CA PRO A 25 -23.69 -22.68 -31.79
C PRO A 25 -23.33 -21.48 -30.83
N ARG A 26 -22.62 -20.49 -31.41
CA ARG A 26 -22.20 -19.14 -30.92
C ARG A 26 -23.39 -18.22 -30.48
N PRO A 27 -23.24 -16.97 -29.96
CA PRO A 27 -22.07 -16.05 -29.96
C PRO A 27 -21.85 -15.19 -28.68
N GLY A 28 -20.74 -14.43 -28.64
CA GLY A 28 -20.55 -13.35 -27.66
C GLY A 28 -19.14 -12.73 -27.69
N ARG A 29 -18.88 -11.86 -28.68
CA ARG A 29 -17.68 -11.01 -28.77
C ARG A 29 -17.98 -9.63 -28.17
N CYS A 30 -17.23 -9.26 -27.15
CA CYS A 30 -16.71 -7.93 -26.79
C CYS A 30 -15.76 -8.20 -25.62
N CYS A 31 -14.51 -7.75 -25.60
CA CYS A 31 -14.13 -6.36 -25.40
C CYS A 31 -12.62 -6.15 -25.71
N ILE A 32 -12.31 -5.04 -26.37
CA ILE A 32 -11.29 -4.04 -26.00
C ILE A 32 -9.79 -4.39 -26.26
N THR A 33 -9.38 -3.93 -27.44
CA THR A 33 -8.17 -3.14 -27.75
C THR A 33 -6.87 -3.43 -26.99
N ALA A 34 -5.96 -4.11 -27.68
CA ALA A 34 -4.52 -3.90 -27.52
C ALA A 34 -4.12 -2.54 -28.11
N ALA A 35 -3.51 -1.69 -27.30
CA ALA A 35 -2.73 -0.54 -27.73
C ALA A 35 -1.26 -0.77 -27.34
N PRO A 36 -0.29 -0.57 -28.25
CA PRO A 36 1.12 -0.58 -27.89
C PRO A 36 1.51 0.83 -27.43
N TYR A 37 1.96 0.97 -26.18
CA TYR A 37 2.69 2.17 -25.76
C TYR A 37 4.17 1.87 -25.61
N ARG A 38 4.94 2.79 -26.21
CA ARG A 38 6.38 2.87 -26.31
C ARG A 38 7.08 2.97 -24.95
N GLY A 39 8.35 2.59 -24.91
CA GLY A 39 9.35 3.32 -24.11
C GLY A 39 10.41 2.51 -23.40
N ILE A 40 11.22 1.72 -24.12
CA ILE A 40 12.53 1.28 -23.60
C ILE A 40 13.56 2.31 -24.08
N SER A 41 14.03 3.15 -23.16
CA SER A 41 15.22 3.98 -23.34
C SER A 41 16.16 3.68 -22.18
N CYS A 42 17.18 2.89 -22.48
CA CYS A 42 18.30 2.60 -21.60
C CYS A 42 19.42 3.62 -21.86
N TYR A 43 19.82 4.31 -20.79
CA TYR A 43 21.11 4.97 -20.56
C TYR A 43 21.63 5.96 -21.63
N ARG A 44 21.35 7.25 -21.40
CA ARG A 44 22.27 8.34 -21.76
C ARG A 44 22.33 9.35 -20.61
N GLY A 45 23.25 9.12 -19.69
CA GLY A 45 23.59 10.07 -18.64
C GLY A 45 24.38 11.24 -19.22
N LEU A 46 23.82 12.45 -19.13
CA LEU A 46 24.54 13.71 -19.25
C LEU A 46 23.92 14.69 -18.25
N SER A 47 24.53 14.81 -17.07
CA SER A 47 24.53 16.04 -16.29
C SER A 47 25.93 16.27 -15.75
N ARG A 48 26.69 17.00 -16.57
CA ARG A 48 27.39 18.23 -16.21
C ARG A 48 27.48 18.49 -14.69
N GLY A 49 28.56 18.01 -14.08
CA GLY A 49 29.06 18.42 -12.79
C GLY A 49 30.57 18.53 -12.89
N PHE A 50 31.09 19.76 -12.87
CA PHE A 50 32.52 20.05 -12.88
C PHE A 50 33.10 19.76 -11.48
N GLY A 51 34.03 18.81 -11.41
CA GLY A 51 34.86 18.55 -10.23
C GLY A 51 36.33 18.70 -10.60
N SER A 52 37.00 19.62 -9.92
CA SER A 52 38.41 19.95 -10.00
C SER A 52 39.31 18.77 -9.58
N HIS A 53 40.48 18.60 -10.20
CA HIS A 53 41.79 18.66 -9.54
C HIS A 53 42.97 18.47 -10.52
N SER A 54 43.96 19.35 -10.32
CA SER A 54 45.36 19.45 -10.78
C SER A 54 46.07 18.19 -11.31
N VAL A 55 47.05 18.32 -12.22
CA VAL A 55 48.53 18.20 -11.99
C VAL A 55 49.35 18.72 -13.21
N CYS A 56 50.28 19.66 -12.94
CA CYS A 56 51.59 20.00 -13.55
C CYS A 56 51.87 20.29 -15.05
N GLY A 57 52.63 21.39 -15.24
CA GLY A 57 53.64 21.64 -16.30
C GLY A 57 53.14 22.52 -17.46
N GLY A 58 53.63 23.70 -17.80
CA GLY A 58 54.85 24.44 -17.48
C GLY A 58 55.37 25.08 -18.78
N PHE A 59 55.29 26.41 -18.90
CA PHE A 59 56.29 27.36 -19.44
C PHE A 59 55.68 28.71 -19.89
N ARG A 60 56.49 29.75 -19.67
CA ARG A 60 56.34 31.22 -19.80
C ARG A 60 55.92 31.66 -21.22
N ALA A 61 55.39 32.85 -21.52
CA ALA A 61 55.59 34.24 -21.09
C ALA A 61 54.30 35.01 -21.50
N GLY A 62 53.82 36.10 -20.91
CA GLY A 62 54.47 37.36 -20.55
C GLY A 62 53.44 38.49 -20.76
N SER A 63 53.23 39.30 -19.72
CA SER A 63 52.71 40.67 -19.69
C SER A 63 51.34 41.03 -20.29
N CYS A 64 50.38 41.37 -19.42
CA CYS A 64 49.35 42.38 -19.68
C CYS A 64 48.82 42.98 -18.36
N GLY A 65 49.63 43.84 -17.74
CA GLY A 65 49.15 44.81 -16.75
C GLY A 65 49.16 46.19 -17.39
N HIS A 66 47.97 46.78 -17.62
CA HIS A 66 47.86 48.21 -17.90
C HIS A 66 47.05 48.85 -16.78
N SER A 67 47.81 49.40 -15.83
CA SER A 67 47.35 50.32 -14.81
C SER A 67 46.91 51.63 -15.46
N PHE A 68 45.73 52.12 -15.09
CA PHE A 68 45.24 53.44 -15.44
C PHE A 68 45.94 54.48 -14.55
N GLY A 69 47.13 54.90 -14.98
CA GLY A 69 47.94 55.92 -14.30
C GLY A 69 47.48 57.32 -14.68
N TYR A 70 46.78 58.00 -13.76
CA TYR A 70 46.60 59.44 -13.84
C TYR A 70 47.92 60.15 -13.47
N ARG A 71 48.31 61.00 -14.41
CA ARG A 71 49.56 61.76 -14.49
C ARG A 71 49.64 62.78 -13.35
N SER A 72 50.54 62.52 -12.39
CA SER A 72 51.10 63.55 -11.51
C SER A 72 52.21 64.26 -12.28
N GLY A 73 51.90 65.44 -12.82
CA GLY A 73 52.84 66.32 -13.50
C GLY A 73 52.94 67.61 -12.72
N GLY A 74 53.94 67.68 -11.84
CA GLY A 74 54.43 68.94 -11.29
C GLY A 74 55.35 69.64 -12.28
N VAL A 75 55.44 70.95 -12.12
CA VAL A 75 56.44 71.89 -12.63
C VAL A 75 56.10 72.60 -13.96
N CYS A 76 56.21 73.93 -13.87
CA CYS A 76 56.22 74.96 -14.92
C CYS A 76 54.87 75.33 -15.53
N GLY A 77 54.11 76.10 -14.77
CA GLY A 77 53.06 76.97 -15.29
C GLY A 77 53.66 78.11 -16.15
N PRO A 78 53.02 78.46 -17.28
CA PRO A 78 53.44 79.52 -18.18
C PRO A 78 52.94 80.91 -17.74
N SER A 79 53.77 81.92 -18.00
CA SER A 79 53.40 83.34 -18.17
C SER A 79 52.26 83.48 -19.21
N PRO A 80 51.31 84.43 -19.07
CA PRO A 80 51.49 85.84 -19.51
C PRO A 80 50.57 86.85 -18.74
N PRO A 81 50.43 88.15 -19.09
CA PRO A 81 51.16 89.00 -20.03
C PRO A 81 51.82 90.25 -19.38
N CYS A 82 52.79 90.81 -20.11
CA CYS A 82 53.27 92.19 -19.97
C CYS A 82 52.11 93.19 -20.02
N ILE A 83 51.97 93.99 -18.98
CA ILE A 83 51.23 95.25 -19.01
C ILE A 83 52.25 96.38 -18.84
N THR A 84 52.38 97.12 -19.94
CA THR A 84 52.88 98.49 -20.13
C THR A 84 53.45 99.23 -18.92
N THR A 85 54.70 99.67 -19.08
CA THR A 85 55.33 100.73 -18.28
C THR A 85 54.55 102.03 -18.43
N VAL A 86 53.85 102.44 -17.38
CA VAL A 86 53.34 103.80 -17.24
C VAL A 86 54.49 104.66 -16.71
N SER A 87 54.95 105.62 -17.50
CA SER A 87 55.93 106.62 -17.08
C SER A 87 55.33 107.49 -15.97
N VAL A 88 55.89 107.41 -14.77
CA VAL A 88 55.59 108.35 -13.70
C VAL A 88 56.43 109.60 -13.96
N ASN A 89 55.77 110.72 -14.26
CA ASN A 89 56.42 112.03 -14.28
C ASN A 89 56.98 112.33 -12.87
N GLU A 90 58.29 112.37 -12.71
CA GLU A 90 58.97 112.73 -11.46
C GLU A 90 58.75 114.20 -11.02
N SER A 91 58.03 114.98 -11.82
CA SER A 91 57.70 116.40 -11.58
C SER A 91 56.35 116.66 -10.90
N LEU A 92 55.61 115.62 -10.45
CA LEU A 92 54.35 115.77 -9.72
C LEU A 92 54.35 115.11 -8.31
N LEU A 93 55.54 114.72 -7.82
CA LEU A 93 55.77 114.17 -6.47
C LEU A 93 56.25 115.22 -5.46
N THR A 94 55.84 116.47 -5.61
CA THR A 94 55.89 117.44 -4.51
C THR A 94 54.66 117.25 -3.64
N PRO A 95 54.78 116.86 -2.36
CA PRO A 95 53.65 116.85 -1.44
C PRO A 95 53.12 118.29 -1.34
N LEU A 96 51.94 118.53 -1.89
CA LEU A 96 51.19 119.74 -1.60
C LEU A 96 50.80 119.64 -0.11
N ASN A 97 51.52 120.35 0.75
CA ASN A 97 51.13 120.65 2.12
C ASN A 97 49.88 121.52 2.07
N LEU A 98 48.74 120.88 1.85
CA LEU A 98 47.47 121.40 2.30
C LEU A 98 47.45 121.15 3.80
N GLU A 99 47.39 122.21 4.59
CA GLU A 99 47.08 122.13 6.02
C GLU A 99 45.69 121.50 6.15
N ILE A 100 45.67 120.17 6.21
CA ILE A 100 44.46 119.38 6.47
C ILE A 100 44.20 119.53 7.96
N ASP A 101 43.06 120.14 8.27
CA ASP A 101 42.51 120.35 9.60
C ASP A 101 42.86 119.17 10.55
N PRO A 102 43.55 119.40 11.69
CA PRO A 102 43.98 118.35 12.61
C PRO A 102 42.82 117.48 13.13
N ASN A 103 41.58 118.01 13.13
CA ASN A 103 40.39 117.23 13.44
C ASN A 103 40.04 116.19 12.35
N ALA A 104 40.27 116.51 11.07
CA ALA A 104 39.98 115.60 9.95
C ALA A 104 41.00 114.45 9.83
N GLN A 105 42.25 114.66 10.28
CA GLN A 105 43.23 113.58 10.38
C GLN A 105 42.94 112.62 11.54
N CYS A 106 42.49 113.15 12.70
CA CYS A 106 42.11 112.33 13.84
C CYS A 106 40.93 111.41 13.49
N VAL A 107 39.87 111.95 12.86
CA VAL A 107 38.71 111.15 12.41
C VAL A 107 39.11 110.11 11.36
N LYS A 108 39.96 110.44 10.39
CA LYS A 108 40.45 109.45 9.40
C LYS A 108 41.33 108.37 10.02
N GLN A 109 42.09 108.70 11.07
CA GLN A 109 42.91 107.73 11.77
C GLN A 109 42.04 106.80 12.64
N GLU A 110 41.01 107.35 13.28
CA GLU A 110 40.01 106.60 14.05
C GLU A 110 39.16 105.70 13.12
N GLU A 111 38.71 106.19 11.97
CA GLU A 111 38.07 105.39 10.91
C GLU A 111 39.01 104.28 10.39
N LYS A 112 40.29 104.59 10.18
CA LYS A 112 41.29 103.60 9.76
C LYS A 112 41.51 102.52 10.83
N GLU A 113 41.49 102.89 12.11
CA GLU A 113 41.58 101.95 13.23
C GLU A 113 40.31 101.11 13.39
N GLN A 114 39.13 101.70 13.19
CA GLN A 114 37.86 100.97 13.14
C GLN A 114 37.84 99.99 11.96
N ILE A 115 38.27 100.40 10.76
CA ILE A 115 38.39 99.53 9.59
C ILE A 115 39.41 98.42 9.83
N LYS A 116 40.54 98.70 10.49
CA LYS A 116 41.50 97.66 10.91
C LYS A 116 40.89 96.69 11.90
N CYS A 117 40.14 97.18 12.90
CA CYS A 117 39.47 96.33 13.88
C CYS A 117 38.40 95.46 13.19
N LEU A 118 37.60 96.03 12.28
CA LEU A 118 36.64 95.30 11.45
C LEU A 118 37.33 94.25 10.58
N ASN A 119 38.43 94.62 9.91
CA ASN A 119 39.20 93.70 9.07
C ASN A 119 39.83 92.57 9.90
N SER A 120 40.30 92.84 11.12
CA SER A 120 40.79 91.80 12.01
C SER A 120 39.67 90.83 12.44
N ARG A 121 38.47 91.36 12.67
CA ARG A 121 37.27 90.54 12.94
C ARG A 121 36.84 89.73 11.72
N PHE A 122 36.91 90.30 10.52
CA PHE A 122 36.63 89.57 9.27
C PHE A 122 37.67 88.48 8.99
N ALA A 123 38.96 88.75 9.24
CA ALA A 123 40.00 87.72 9.12
C ALA A 123 39.72 86.56 10.09
N ALA A 124 39.40 86.85 11.36
CA ALA A 124 39.03 85.82 12.34
C ALA A 124 37.77 85.04 11.95
N PHE A 125 36.78 85.71 11.33
CA PHE A 125 35.58 85.05 10.82
C PHE A 125 35.88 84.15 9.61
N ILE A 126 36.70 84.62 8.66
CA ILE A 126 37.15 83.82 7.50
C ILE A 126 37.91 82.59 7.97
N ASP A 127 38.80 82.73 8.96
CA ASP A 127 39.54 81.60 9.55
C ASP A 127 38.59 80.62 10.23
N LYS A 128 37.54 81.11 10.90
CA LYS A 128 36.52 80.24 11.51
C LYS A 128 35.70 79.48 10.46
N VAL A 129 35.31 80.14 9.36
CA VAL A 129 34.60 79.49 8.25
C VAL A 129 35.48 78.43 7.60
N ARG A 130 36.76 78.74 7.32
CA ARG A 130 37.71 77.75 6.78
C ARG A 130 37.91 76.55 7.69
N PHE A 131 38.00 76.78 9.00
CA PHE A 131 38.07 75.69 9.99
C PHE A 131 36.82 74.82 9.97
N LEU A 132 35.63 75.43 9.91
CA LEU A 132 34.36 74.70 9.82
C LEU A 132 34.22 73.95 8.49
N GLU A 133 34.65 74.52 7.37
CA GLU A 133 34.68 73.83 6.07
C GLU A 133 35.63 72.63 6.08
N GLN A 134 36.80 72.75 6.71
CA GLN A 134 37.73 71.65 6.89
C GLN A 134 37.11 70.55 7.78
N GLN A 135 36.42 70.92 8.86
CA GLN A 135 35.70 69.97 9.70
C GLN A 135 34.57 69.28 8.93
N ASN A 136 33.79 70.01 8.14
CA ASN A 136 32.72 69.44 7.33
C ASN A 136 33.27 68.46 6.29
N LYS A 137 34.37 68.78 5.58
CA LYS A 137 35.03 67.83 4.67
C LYS A 137 35.52 66.57 5.39
N LEU A 138 36.04 66.70 6.61
CA LEU A 138 36.46 65.56 7.41
C LEU A 138 35.25 64.71 7.84
N LEU A 139 34.13 65.34 8.18
CA LEU A 139 32.88 64.65 8.50
C LEU A 139 32.28 63.96 7.28
N GLU A 140 32.28 64.60 6.11
CA GLU A 140 31.81 64.02 4.84
C GLU A 140 32.64 62.80 4.43
N THR A 141 33.97 62.88 4.50
CA THR A 141 34.85 61.74 4.20
C THR A 141 34.69 60.60 5.20
N LYS A 142 34.50 60.92 6.48
CA LYS A 142 34.20 59.93 7.52
C LYS A 142 32.84 59.27 7.29
N LEU A 143 31.82 60.03 6.91
CA LEU A 143 30.49 59.52 6.57
C LEU A 143 30.55 58.57 5.36
N GLN A 144 31.24 58.98 4.28
CA GLN A 144 31.46 58.13 3.11
C GLN A 144 32.21 56.84 3.46
N PHE A 145 33.22 56.93 4.33
CA PHE A 145 33.95 55.74 4.80
C PHE A 145 33.04 54.78 5.58
N PHE A 146 32.15 55.29 6.43
CA PHE A 146 31.21 54.44 7.15
C PHE A 146 30.14 53.84 6.24
N GLN A 147 29.56 54.62 5.33
CA GLN A 147 28.60 54.12 4.34
C GLN A 147 29.19 53.03 3.46
N ASN A 148 30.45 53.19 3.02
CA ASN A 148 31.15 52.15 2.26
C ASN A 148 31.47 50.90 3.09
N ARG A 149 31.53 51.01 4.42
CA ARG A 149 31.76 49.89 5.34
C ARG A 149 30.51 49.06 5.58
N GLU A 150 29.32 49.66 5.47
CA GLU A 150 28.03 48.95 5.60
C GLU A 150 27.78 47.94 4.48
N CYS A 151 28.55 47.98 3.38
CA CYS A 151 28.52 46.99 2.29
C CYS A 151 29.21 45.65 2.61
N CYS A 152 29.78 45.48 3.80
CA CYS A 152 30.40 44.22 4.24
C CYS A 152 29.62 43.57 5.39
N GLN A 153 28.29 43.54 5.30
CA GLN A 153 27.52 42.57 6.08
C GLN A 153 27.93 41.17 5.61
N SER A 154 28.42 40.36 6.54
CA SER A 154 28.79 38.97 6.26
C SER A 154 27.50 38.20 5.95
N ASN A 155 27.18 38.07 4.66
CA ASN A 155 25.99 37.34 4.20
C ASN A 155 26.20 35.84 4.46
N LEU A 156 25.73 35.38 5.63
CA LEU A 156 25.71 33.96 6.02
C LEU A 156 24.54 33.19 5.40
N GLU A 157 23.59 33.89 4.79
CA GLU A 157 22.39 33.33 4.15
C GLU A 157 22.71 32.20 3.14
N PRO A 158 23.72 32.29 2.26
CA PRO A 158 24.05 31.20 1.34
C PRO A 158 24.59 29.94 2.03
N LEU A 159 25.22 30.07 3.21
CA LEU A 159 25.68 28.92 3.99
C LEU A 159 24.51 28.19 4.64
N PHE A 160 23.56 28.95 5.20
CA PHE A 160 22.35 28.38 5.79
C PHE A 160 21.44 27.78 4.72
N GLU A 161 21.25 28.44 3.57
CA GLU A 161 20.46 27.91 2.46
C GLU A 161 21.09 26.61 1.92
N GLY A 162 22.41 26.57 1.74
CA GLY A 162 23.13 25.36 1.34
C GLY A 162 22.95 24.21 2.35
N TYR A 163 23.01 24.51 3.65
CA TYR A 163 22.78 23.51 4.71
C TYR A 163 21.32 23.01 4.73
N ILE A 164 20.35 23.92 4.57
CA ILE A 164 18.92 23.58 4.47
C ILE A 164 18.69 22.69 3.24
N GLU A 165 19.28 23.01 2.09
CA GLU A 165 19.19 22.16 0.91
C GLU A 165 19.81 20.79 1.11
N THR A 166 20.96 20.68 1.80
CA THR A 166 21.52 19.36 2.13
C THR A 166 20.60 18.55 3.02
N LEU A 167 20.03 19.16 4.07
CA LEU A 167 19.06 18.49 4.95
C LEU A 167 17.79 18.07 4.21
N ARG A 168 17.29 18.89 3.28
CA ARG A 168 16.15 18.53 2.43
C ARG A 168 16.45 17.33 1.56
N ARG A 169 17.62 17.30 0.89
CA ARG A 169 18.04 16.13 0.09
C ARG A 169 18.19 14.87 0.95
N GLU A 170 18.73 15.00 2.16
CA GLU A 170 18.83 13.87 3.10
C GLU A 170 17.44 13.35 3.50
N ALA A 171 16.49 14.24 3.79
CA ALA A 171 15.11 13.86 4.10
C ALA A 171 14.45 13.15 2.92
N GLU A 172 14.59 13.68 1.70
CA GLU A 172 14.07 13.05 0.46
C GLU A 172 14.68 11.66 0.22
N CYS A 173 15.99 11.49 0.47
CA CYS A 173 16.66 10.19 0.38
C CYS A 173 16.10 9.19 1.41
N VAL A 174 15.92 9.62 2.66
CA VAL A 174 15.35 8.77 3.72
C VAL A 174 13.90 8.40 3.43
N GLU A 175 13.10 9.33 2.90
CA GLU A 175 11.71 9.06 2.49
C GLU A 175 11.65 8.04 1.34
N ALA A 176 12.52 8.18 0.33
CA ALA A 176 12.63 7.23 -0.77
C ALA A 176 13.06 5.83 -0.29
N ASP A 177 14.03 5.77 0.64
CA ASP A 177 14.48 4.53 1.25
C ASP A 177 13.38 3.89 2.10
N SER A 178 12.64 4.69 2.88
CA SER A 178 11.48 4.22 3.66
C SER A 178 10.39 3.66 2.74
N GLY A 179 10.11 4.31 1.62
CA GLY A 179 9.16 3.81 0.61
C GLY A 179 9.61 2.49 -0.01
N ARG A 180 10.89 2.37 -0.36
CA ARG A 180 11.47 1.12 -0.87
C ARG A 180 11.36 0.00 0.16
N LEU A 181 11.79 0.23 1.40
CA LEU A 181 11.71 -0.76 2.49
C LEU A 181 10.27 -1.18 2.80
N ALA A 182 9.32 -0.25 2.75
CA ALA A 182 7.90 -0.57 2.91
C ALA A 182 7.39 -1.49 1.77
N SER A 183 7.82 -1.25 0.52
CA SER A 183 7.47 -2.12 -0.61
C SER A 183 8.10 -3.51 -0.50
N GLU A 184 9.36 -3.61 -0.03
CA GLU A 184 10.03 -4.89 0.21
C GLU A 184 9.37 -5.67 1.35
N LEU A 185 8.98 -5.00 2.43
CA LEU A 185 8.25 -5.61 3.54
C LEU A 185 6.90 -6.15 3.07
N ASN A 186 6.12 -5.37 2.32
CA ASN A 186 4.85 -5.81 1.76
C ASN A 186 5.04 -7.02 0.83
N HIS A 187 6.05 -7.00 -0.03
CA HIS A 187 6.35 -8.11 -0.92
C HIS A 187 6.70 -9.40 -0.15
N VAL A 188 7.57 -9.30 0.87
CA VAL A 188 7.94 -10.44 1.72
C VAL A 188 6.72 -10.96 2.49
N GLN A 189 5.85 -10.06 2.96
CA GLN A 189 4.62 -10.43 3.65
C GLN A 189 3.65 -11.19 2.74
N GLU A 190 3.42 -10.71 1.50
CA GLU A 190 2.60 -11.41 0.51
C GLU A 190 3.13 -12.81 0.19
N VAL A 191 4.45 -12.95 0.04
CA VAL A 191 5.10 -14.24 -0.21
C VAL A 191 4.93 -15.17 1.00
N LEU A 192 5.10 -14.67 2.22
CA LEU A 192 4.93 -15.42 3.46
C LEU A 192 3.48 -15.89 3.64
N GLU A 193 2.51 -15.02 3.39
CA GLU A 193 1.08 -15.36 3.41
C GLU A 193 0.75 -16.42 2.35
N GLY A 194 1.36 -16.32 1.16
CA GLY A 194 1.28 -17.33 0.11
C GLY A 194 1.83 -18.70 0.55
N TYR A 195 2.97 -18.74 1.24
CA TYR A 195 3.52 -19.98 1.80
C TYR A 195 2.68 -20.55 2.93
N LYS A 196 2.17 -19.69 3.82
CA LYS A 196 1.27 -20.09 4.90
C LYS A 196 0.00 -20.76 4.35
N LYS A 197 -0.62 -20.16 3.34
CA LYS A 197 -1.80 -20.73 2.67
C LYS A 197 -1.51 -22.10 2.07
N LYS A 198 -0.40 -22.24 1.33
CA LYS A 198 0.02 -23.54 0.77
C LYS A 198 0.27 -24.60 1.85
N TYR A 199 0.86 -24.19 2.98
CA TYR A 199 1.08 -25.09 4.10
C TYR A 199 -0.25 -25.56 4.72
N GLU A 200 -1.20 -24.66 4.92
CA GLU A 200 -2.55 -24.99 5.41
C GLU A 200 -3.28 -25.94 4.45
N GLU A 201 -3.19 -25.70 3.13
CA GLU A 201 -3.72 -26.57 2.09
C GLU A 201 -3.08 -27.98 2.13
N GLU A 202 -1.76 -28.07 2.22
CA GLU A 202 -1.04 -29.36 2.34
C GLU A 202 -1.39 -30.12 3.63
N VAL A 203 -1.56 -29.41 4.75
CA VAL A 203 -2.01 -30.03 6.01
C VAL A 203 -3.42 -30.60 5.86
N ALA A 204 -4.33 -29.88 5.21
CA ALA A 204 -5.68 -30.36 4.95
C ALA A 204 -5.68 -31.56 3.99
N LEU A 205 -4.91 -31.50 2.90
CA LEU A 205 -4.74 -32.61 1.96
C LEU A 205 -4.16 -33.84 2.65
N ARG A 206 -3.14 -33.67 3.48
CA ARG A 206 -2.57 -34.75 4.29
C ARG A 206 -3.61 -35.38 5.22
N ALA A 207 -4.39 -34.58 5.93
CA ALA A 207 -5.44 -35.09 6.82
C ALA A 207 -6.50 -35.90 6.05
N THR A 208 -6.91 -35.42 4.86
CA THR A 208 -7.86 -36.18 4.00
C THR A 208 -7.26 -37.49 3.50
N ALA A 209 -6.00 -37.51 3.07
CA ALA A 209 -5.29 -38.72 2.65
C ALA A 209 -5.11 -39.72 3.81
N GLU A 210 -4.76 -39.25 5.01
CA GLU A 210 -4.66 -40.09 6.21
C GLU A 210 -6.01 -40.71 6.58
N ASN A 211 -7.10 -39.95 6.49
CA ASN A 211 -8.45 -40.47 6.71
C ASN A 211 -8.84 -41.53 5.67
N GLN A 212 -8.54 -41.31 4.39
CA GLN A 212 -8.76 -42.29 3.32
C GLN A 212 -7.93 -43.56 3.53
N PHE A 213 -6.67 -43.42 3.96
CA PHE A 213 -5.82 -44.55 4.28
C PHE A 213 -6.39 -45.39 5.43
N VAL A 214 -6.88 -44.76 6.49
CA VAL A 214 -7.53 -45.45 7.61
C VAL A 214 -8.81 -46.18 7.15
N ALA A 215 -9.61 -45.56 6.28
CA ALA A 215 -10.79 -46.21 5.70
C ALA A 215 -10.39 -47.44 4.85
N LEU A 216 -9.43 -47.28 3.95
CA LEU A 216 -8.92 -48.37 3.11
C LEU A 216 -8.37 -49.52 3.95
N LYS A 217 -7.67 -49.22 5.05
CA LYS A 217 -7.17 -50.23 5.98
C LYS A 217 -8.32 -51.05 6.59
N LYS A 218 -9.40 -50.39 7.03
CA LYS A 218 -10.60 -51.07 7.53
C LYS A 218 -11.25 -51.95 6.47
N ASP A 219 -11.32 -51.48 5.23
CA ASP A 219 -11.87 -52.25 4.12
C ASP A 219 -11.02 -53.50 3.81
N VAL A 220 -9.70 -53.36 3.85
CA VAL A 220 -8.75 -54.47 3.72
C VAL A 220 -8.94 -55.48 4.86
N ASP A 221 -9.01 -55.03 6.12
CA ASP A 221 -9.24 -55.90 7.28
C ASP A 221 -10.59 -56.65 7.14
N CYS A 222 -11.65 -55.96 6.71
CA CYS A 222 -12.95 -56.58 6.44
C CYS A 222 -12.89 -57.61 5.30
N ALA A 223 -12.12 -57.34 4.24
CA ALA A 223 -11.93 -58.28 3.15
C ALA A 223 -11.14 -59.52 3.60
N TYR A 224 -10.13 -59.35 4.47
CA TYR A 224 -9.39 -60.47 5.06
C TYR A 224 -10.28 -61.35 5.94
N LEU A 225 -11.14 -60.76 6.78
CA LEU A 225 -12.09 -61.53 7.59
C LEU A 225 -13.07 -62.32 6.72
N ARG A 226 -13.65 -61.69 5.69
CA ARG A 226 -14.53 -62.41 4.74
C ARG A 226 -13.80 -63.53 4.02
N LYS A 227 -12.53 -63.30 3.65
CA LYS A 227 -11.69 -64.33 3.03
C LYS A 227 -11.51 -65.51 3.98
N SER A 228 -11.14 -65.28 5.25
CA SER A 228 -10.95 -66.36 6.23
C SER A 228 -12.24 -67.13 6.50
N ASP A 229 -13.39 -66.46 6.55
CA ASP A 229 -14.69 -67.11 6.71
C ASP A 229 -15.01 -68.01 5.51
N LEU A 230 -14.72 -67.56 4.29
CA LEU A 230 -14.88 -68.36 3.07
C LEU A 230 -13.91 -69.54 3.03
N GLU A 231 -12.66 -69.36 3.44
CA GLU A 231 -11.68 -70.45 3.54
C GLU A 231 -12.14 -71.52 4.54
N ALA A 232 -12.64 -71.12 5.71
CA ALA A 232 -13.20 -72.05 6.70
C ALA A 232 -14.45 -72.80 6.17
N ASN A 233 -15.32 -72.12 5.41
CA ASN A 233 -16.46 -72.76 4.76
C ASN A 233 -16.02 -73.78 3.70
N VAL A 234 -14.99 -73.46 2.91
CA VAL A 234 -14.40 -74.40 1.94
C VAL A 234 -13.85 -75.63 2.65
N GLU A 235 -13.11 -75.45 3.74
CA GLU A 235 -12.59 -76.56 4.55
C GLU A 235 -13.71 -77.43 5.14
N ALA A 236 -14.77 -76.81 5.67
CA ALA A 236 -15.93 -77.52 6.19
C ALA A 236 -16.63 -78.35 5.10
N LEU A 237 -16.83 -77.78 3.91
CA LEU A 237 -17.42 -78.50 2.77
C LEU A 237 -16.52 -79.65 2.28
N ILE A 238 -15.19 -79.49 2.32
CA ILE A 238 -14.25 -80.58 2.00
C ILE A 238 -14.41 -81.72 3.01
N GLN A 239 -14.47 -81.41 4.31
CA GLN A 239 -14.68 -82.42 5.35
C GLN A 239 -16.03 -83.14 5.20
N GLU A 240 -17.08 -82.42 4.81
CA GLU A 240 -18.39 -83.02 4.53
C GLU A 240 -18.35 -83.95 3.32
N ILE A 241 -17.69 -83.55 2.22
CA ILE A 241 -17.48 -84.40 1.05
C ILE A 241 -16.73 -85.68 1.42
N ASP A 242 -15.65 -85.57 2.20
CA ASP A 242 -14.86 -86.72 2.62
C ASP A 242 -15.64 -87.64 3.57
N PHE A 243 -16.46 -87.08 4.46
CA PHE A 243 -17.37 -87.85 5.30
C PHE A 243 -18.39 -88.62 4.46
N LEU A 244 -19.05 -87.97 3.51
CA LEU A 244 -20.03 -88.60 2.62
C LEU A 244 -19.39 -89.72 1.78
N ARG A 245 -18.17 -89.49 1.25
CA ARG A 245 -17.43 -90.53 0.52
C ARG A 245 -17.19 -91.77 1.38
N ARG A 246 -16.69 -91.60 2.61
CA ARG A 246 -16.46 -92.72 3.55
C ARG A 246 -17.77 -93.42 3.92
N LEU A 247 -18.84 -92.66 4.14
CA LEU A 247 -20.16 -93.20 4.46
C LEU A 247 -20.69 -94.07 3.31
N TYR A 248 -20.61 -93.59 2.07
CA TYR A 248 -21.02 -94.37 0.91
C TYR A 248 -20.13 -95.60 0.65
N GLU A 249 -18.82 -95.51 0.90
CA GLU A 249 -17.93 -96.67 0.82
C GLU A 249 -18.35 -97.77 1.81
N GLU A 250 -18.69 -97.41 3.06
CA GLU A 250 -19.14 -98.40 4.03
C GLU A 250 -20.57 -98.89 3.79
N GLU A 251 -21.47 -98.04 3.30
CA GLU A 251 -22.80 -98.49 2.87
C GLU A 251 -22.69 -99.52 1.74
N ILE A 252 -21.84 -99.27 0.74
CA ILE A 252 -21.55 -100.23 -0.33
C ILE A 252 -20.99 -101.53 0.27
N ARG A 253 -20.08 -101.45 1.23
CA ARG A 253 -19.49 -102.63 1.88
C ARG A 253 -20.53 -103.46 2.64
N VAL A 254 -21.44 -102.80 3.37
CA VAL A 254 -22.54 -103.47 4.09
C VAL A 254 -23.55 -104.08 3.12
N LEU A 255 -23.89 -103.40 2.03
CA LEU A 255 -24.76 -103.96 0.99
C LEU A 255 -24.11 -105.17 0.32
N GLN A 256 -22.80 -105.12 0.05
CA GLN A 256 -22.05 -106.26 -0.47
C GLN A 256 -22.05 -107.43 0.52
N SER A 257 -21.86 -107.18 1.82
CA SER A 257 -21.94 -108.23 2.83
C SER A 257 -23.34 -108.82 2.93
N HIS A 258 -24.38 -107.98 2.85
CA HIS A 258 -25.77 -108.45 2.89
C HIS A 258 -26.12 -109.31 1.68
N ILE A 259 -25.62 -108.97 0.49
CA ILE A 259 -25.76 -109.80 -0.73
C ILE A 259 -25.03 -111.15 -0.56
N SER A 260 -23.84 -111.18 0.07
CA SER A 260 -23.15 -112.44 0.36
C SER A 260 -23.80 -113.27 1.47
N ASP A 261 -24.41 -112.62 2.46
CA ASP A 261 -25.07 -113.30 3.58
C ASP A 261 -26.45 -113.87 3.18
N THR A 262 -27.17 -113.19 2.29
CA THR A 262 -28.47 -113.66 1.77
C THR A 262 -28.33 -114.76 0.71
N SER A 263 -27.14 -115.04 0.18
CA SER A 263 -26.91 -116.17 -0.74
C SER A 263 -26.89 -117.54 -0.04
N VAL A 264 -27.14 -117.61 1.27
CA VAL A 264 -27.28 -118.85 2.02
C VAL A 264 -28.72 -118.97 2.53
N VAL A 265 -29.61 -119.43 1.64
CA VAL A 265 -30.98 -119.82 2.01
C VAL A 265 -30.91 -121.14 2.78
N VAL A 266 -30.80 -121.05 4.10
CA VAL A 266 -30.94 -122.21 4.99
C VAL A 266 -32.42 -122.45 5.27
N LYS A 267 -32.94 -123.57 4.77
CA LYS A 267 -34.23 -124.11 5.21
C LYS A 267 -34.04 -124.73 6.59
N LEU A 268 -34.46 -124.00 7.62
CA LEU A 268 -34.50 -124.47 9.00
C LEU A 268 -35.88 -125.04 9.29
N ASP A 269 -36.02 -126.36 9.19
CA ASP A 269 -37.12 -127.09 9.81
C ASP A 269 -36.84 -127.19 11.32
N ASN A 270 -37.43 -126.26 12.08
CA ASN A 270 -37.40 -126.24 13.54
C ASN A 270 -38.69 -126.84 14.09
N SER A 271 -38.76 -128.17 14.21
CA SER A 271 -39.77 -128.84 15.03
C SER A 271 -39.23 -129.04 16.45
N ARG A 272 -39.38 -128.01 17.26
CA ARG A 272 -39.44 -128.13 18.72
C ARG A 272 -40.82 -127.67 19.12
N ASP A 273 -41.49 -128.41 20.00
CA ASP A 273 -42.72 -127.95 20.64
C ASP A 273 -42.38 -126.67 21.43
N LEU A 274 -42.62 -125.56 20.77
CA LEU A 274 -42.54 -124.21 21.29
C LEU A 274 -43.82 -124.02 22.09
N ASN A 275 -43.68 -123.57 23.33
CA ASN A 275 -44.83 -123.14 24.13
C ASN A 275 -45.41 -121.88 23.47
N MET A 276 -46.34 -122.09 22.54
CA MET A 276 -46.90 -121.05 21.67
C MET A 276 -47.57 -119.94 22.48
N ASP A 277 -48.13 -120.27 23.65
CA ASP A 277 -48.81 -119.29 24.49
C ASP A 277 -47.83 -118.30 25.13
N CYS A 278 -46.67 -118.76 25.61
CA CYS A 278 -45.63 -117.89 26.15
C CYS A 278 -45.04 -116.98 25.07
N ILE A 279 -44.78 -117.51 23.87
CA ILE A 279 -44.22 -116.75 22.76
C ILE A 279 -45.23 -115.73 22.24
N VAL A 280 -46.51 -116.10 22.12
CA VAL A 280 -47.57 -115.17 21.71
C VAL A 280 -47.77 -114.08 22.76
N ALA A 281 -47.67 -114.40 24.06
CA ALA A 281 -47.73 -113.40 25.13
C ALA A 281 -46.52 -112.45 25.10
N GLU A 282 -45.32 -112.96 24.86
CA GLU A 282 -44.10 -112.15 24.74
C GLU A 282 -44.11 -111.26 23.49
N ILE A 283 -44.57 -111.79 22.34
CA ILE A 283 -44.76 -111.00 21.11
C ILE A 283 -45.79 -109.89 21.34
N LYS A 284 -46.93 -110.19 21.98
CA LYS A 284 -47.94 -109.17 22.33
C LYS A 284 -47.35 -108.10 23.24
N ALA A 285 -46.63 -108.49 24.29
CA ALA A 285 -45.95 -107.56 25.18
C ALA A 285 -44.97 -106.68 24.41
N GLN A 286 -44.14 -107.24 23.52
CA GLN A 286 -43.22 -106.44 22.70
C GLN A 286 -43.94 -105.48 21.74
N TYR A 287 -45.04 -105.89 21.12
CA TYR A 287 -45.84 -104.99 20.28
C TYR A 287 -46.47 -103.85 21.07
N ASP A 288 -47.00 -104.12 22.27
CA ASP A 288 -47.53 -103.10 23.16
C ASP A 288 -46.43 -102.14 23.63
N ASP A 289 -45.23 -102.66 23.91
CA ASP A 289 -44.07 -101.89 24.34
C ASP A 289 -43.51 -101.01 23.20
N ILE A 290 -43.49 -101.53 21.97
CA ILE A 290 -43.12 -100.77 20.75
C ILE A 290 -44.17 -99.69 20.46
N ALA A 291 -45.47 -100.02 20.57
CA ALA A 291 -46.55 -99.07 20.33
C ALA A 291 -46.58 -97.94 21.37
N THR A 292 -46.29 -98.24 22.64
CA THR A 292 -46.17 -97.22 23.69
C THR A 292 -44.94 -96.35 23.53
N ARG A 293 -43.77 -96.94 23.21
CA ARG A 293 -42.55 -96.17 22.88
C ARG A 293 -42.74 -95.27 21.67
N SER A 294 -43.29 -95.78 20.58
CA SER A 294 -43.57 -95.00 19.36
C SER A 294 -44.51 -93.82 19.64
N ARG A 295 -45.54 -94.02 20.47
CA ARG A 295 -46.43 -92.93 20.90
C ARG A 295 -45.70 -91.89 21.74
N ALA A 296 -44.91 -92.31 22.72
CA ALA A 296 -44.15 -91.41 23.58
C ALA A 296 -43.09 -90.61 22.81
N GLU A 297 -42.40 -91.25 21.87
CA GLU A 297 -41.44 -90.62 20.96
C GLU A 297 -42.12 -89.57 20.09
N ALA A 298 -43.24 -89.90 19.44
CA ALA A 298 -44.02 -88.97 18.64
C ALA A 298 -44.51 -87.77 19.47
N GLU A 299 -45.05 -88.01 20.67
CA GLU A 299 -45.46 -86.93 21.57
C GLU A 299 -44.29 -86.04 22.00
N SER A 300 -43.13 -86.62 22.33
CA SER A 300 -41.94 -85.84 22.69
C SER A 300 -41.44 -85.01 21.51
N TRP A 301 -41.48 -85.58 20.30
CA TRP A 301 -41.08 -84.92 19.07
C TRP A 301 -42.00 -83.74 18.76
N TYR A 302 -43.32 -83.93 18.87
CA TYR A 302 -44.29 -82.85 18.70
C TYR A 302 -44.13 -81.76 19.77
N ARG A 303 -43.94 -82.11 21.05
CA ARG A 303 -43.67 -81.13 22.11
C ARG A 303 -42.42 -80.30 21.80
N SER A 304 -41.31 -80.96 21.46
CA SER A 304 -40.06 -80.29 21.11
C SER A 304 -40.24 -79.35 19.91
N LYS A 305 -40.96 -79.78 18.85
CA LYS A 305 -41.25 -78.91 17.69
C LYS A 305 -42.15 -77.73 18.05
N CYS A 306 -43.14 -77.90 18.92
CA CYS A 306 -43.97 -76.80 19.40
C CYS A 306 -43.16 -75.81 20.25
N GLU A 307 -42.24 -76.27 21.09
CA GLU A 307 -41.35 -75.42 21.89
C GLU A 307 -40.35 -74.65 21.02
N GLU A 308 -39.75 -75.33 20.04
CA GLU A 308 -38.85 -74.70 19.06
C GLU A 308 -39.57 -73.57 18.30
N MET A 309 -40.79 -73.83 17.82
CA MET A 309 -41.62 -72.83 17.14
C MET A 309 -41.98 -71.66 18.06
N LYS A 310 -42.32 -71.91 19.32
CA LYS A 310 -42.58 -70.84 20.29
C LYS A 310 -41.32 -69.99 20.52
N ALA A 311 -40.16 -70.62 20.64
CA ALA A 311 -38.89 -69.93 20.85
C ALA A 311 -38.47 -69.09 19.62
N THR A 312 -38.74 -69.55 18.39
CA THR A 312 -38.48 -68.75 17.19
C THR A 312 -39.42 -67.55 17.09
N VAL A 313 -40.72 -67.73 17.38
CA VAL A 313 -41.70 -66.63 17.40
C VAL A 313 -41.31 -65.55 18.42
N ILE A 314 -40.88 -65.94 19.63
CA ILE A 314 -40.41 -65.00 20.65
C ILE A 314 -39.18 -64.23 20.16
N ARG A 315 -38.17 -64.94 19.63
CA ARG A 315 -36.95 -64.32 19.08
C ARG A 315 -37.28 -63.33 17.96
N HIS A 316 -38.17 -63.70 17.04
CA HIS A 316 -38.62 -62.82 15.97
C HIS A 316 -39.37 -61.60 16.50
N GLY A 317 -40.26 -61.78 17.49
CA GLY A 317 -40.95 -60.68 18.16
C GLY A 317 -39.99 -59.69 18.83
N GLU A 318 -38.95 -60.19 19.51
CA GLU A 318 -37.91 -59.36 20.11
C GLU A 318 -37.06 -58.62 19.07
N THR A 319 -36.69 -59.28 17.97
CA THR A 319 -35.97 -58.61 16.87
C THR A 319 -36.80 -57.48 16.27
N LEU A 320 -38.11 -57.70 16.06
CA LEU A 320 -39.02 -56.69 15.53
C LEU A 320 -39.21 -55.52 16.51
N ARG A 321 -39.25 -55.80 17.82
CA ARG A 321 -39.29 -54.76 18.85
C ARG A 321 -38.00 -53.92 18.84
N ARG A 322 -36.83 -54.56 18.77
CA ARG A 322 -35.53 -53.87 18.70
C ARG A 322 -35.42 -52.98 17.47
N THR A 323 -35.75 -53.50 16.28
CA THR A 323 -35.71 -52.68 15.05
C THR A 323 -36.71 -51.53 15.10
N LYS A 324 -37.90 -51.71 15.69
CA LYS A 324 -38.86 -50.62 15.91
C LYS A 324 -38.30 -49.54 16.85
N GLU A 325 -37.59 -49.92 17.91
CA GLU A 325 -36.94 -48.99 18.83
C GLU A 325 -35.82 -48.20 18.14
N GLU A 326 -34.98 -48.86 17.34
CA GLU A 326 -33.95 -48.23 16.52
C GLU A 326 -34.55 -47.23 15.53
N ILE A 327 -35.62 -47.61 14.82
CA ILE A 327 -36.34 -46.71 13.91
C ILE A 327 -36.87 -45.48 14.66
N ASN A 328 -37.42 -45.66 15.86
CA ASN A 328 -37.91 -44.56 16.66
C ASN A 328 -36.78 -43.63 17.13
N GLU A 329 -35.62 -44.17 17.49
CA GLU A 329 -34.47 -43.35 17.88
C GLU A 329 -33.88 -42.58 16.69
N LEU A 330 -33.75 -43.23 15.53
CA LEU A 330 -33.36 -42.57 14.29
C LEU A 330 -34.34 -41.46 13.92
N ASN A 331 -35.65 -41.69 14.05
CA ASN A 331 -36.66 -40.64 13.83
C ASN A 331 -36.50 -39.45 14.80
N ARG A 332 -36.20 -39.70 16.09
CA ARG A 332 -35.91 -38.62 17.05
C ARG A 332 -34.63 -37.87 16.70
N MET A 333 -33.61 -38.57 16.20
CA MET A 333 -32.37 -37.95 15.74
C MET A 333 -32.61 -37.07 14.51
N ILE A 334 -33.37 -37.56 13.53
CA ILE A 334 -33.77 -36.81 12.34
C ILE A 334 -34.51 -35.54 12.73
N GLN A 335 -35.46 -35.61 13.66
CA GLN A 335 -36.21 -34.44 14.14
C GLN A 335 -35.30 -33.40 14.82
N ARG A 336 -34.37 -33.85 15.67
CA ARG A 336 -33.37 -32.97 16.33
C ARG A 336 -32.47 -32.28 15.30
N LEU A 337 -31.88 -33.05 14.38
CA LEU A 337 -31.02 -32.50 13.32
C LEU A 337 -31.78 -31.54 12.40
N THR A 338 -33.05 -31.84 12.09
CA THR A 338 -33.90 -30.94 11.30
C THR A 338 -34.14 -29.62 12.03
N ALA A 339 -34.41 -29.66 13.35
CA ALA A 339 -34.56 -28.46 14.15
C ALA A 339 -33.25 -27.64 14.25
N GLU A 340 -32.10 -28.31 14.37
CA GLU A 340 -30.78 -27.65 14.33
C GLU A 340 -30.51 -26.97 12.98
N VAL A 341 -30.85 -27.62 11.86
CA VAL A 341 -30.72 -27.05 10.51
C VAL A 341 -31.61 -25.81 10.37
N GLU A 342 -32.87 -25.86 10.80
CA GLU A 342 -33.78 -24.71 10.72
C GLU A 342 -33.34 -23.56 11.64
N ASN A 343 -32.80 -23.87 12.83
CA ASN A 343 -32.21 -22.86 13.71
C ASN A 343 -30.97 -22.20 13.07
N ALA A 344 -30.08 -22.98 12.47
CA ALA A 344 -28.90 -22.46 11.77
C ALA A 344 -29.29 -21.59 10.56
N LYS A 345 -30.30 -22.01 9.78
CA LYS A 345 -30.86 -21.19 8.68
C LYS A 345 -31.43 -19.86 9.19
N CYS A 346 -32.16 -19.88 10.32
CA CYS A 346 -32.69 -18.68 10.94
C CYS A 346 -31.58 -17.74 11.46
N GLN A 347 -30.48 -18.30 11.97
CA GLN A 347 -29.31 -17.51 12.37
C GLN A 347 -28.60 -16.89 11.16
N ASN A 348 -28.39 -17.66 10.08
CA ASN A 348 -27.80 -17.13 8.86
C ASN A 348 -28.63 -15.99 8.27
N SER A 349 -29.96 -16.14 8.16
CA SER A 349 -30.80 -15.07 7.62
C SER A 349 -30.79 -13.80 8.48
N LYS A 350 -30.68 -13.94 9.81
CA LYS A 350 -30.50 -12.79 10.72
C LYS A 350 -29.15 -12.10 10.51
N LEU A 351 -28.08 -12.88 10.35
CA LEU A 351 -26.74 -12.34 10.09
C LEU A 351 -26.66 -11.66 8.72
N GLU A 352 -27.21 -12.28 7.68
CA GLU A 352 -27.31 -11.69 6.34
C GLU A 352 -28.09 -10.36 6.36
N ALA A 353 -29.21 -10.30 7.09
CA ALA A 353 -29.97 -9.06 7.26
C ALA A 353 -29.16 -7.99 8.02
N ALA A 354 -28.40 -8.36 9.06
CA ALA A 354 -27.55 -7.44 9.80
C ALA A 354 -26.38 -6.92 8.95
N VAL A 355 -25.76 -7.78 8.13
CA VAL A 355 -24.72 -7.39 7.17
C VAL A 355 -25.28 -6.42 6.16
N ALA A 356 -26.41 -6.74 5.51
CA ALA A 356 -27.04 -5.86 4.53
C ALA A 356 -27.41 -4.49 5.14
N GLN A 357 -27.91 -4.45 6.38
CA GLN A 357 -28.20 -3.21 7.07
C GLN A 357 -26.93 -2.39 7.35
N SER A 358 -25.84 -3.03 7.79
CA SER A 358 -24.56 -2.37 8.03
C SER A 358 -23.94 -1.84 6.73
N GLU A 359 -24.06 -2.59 5.64
CA GLU A 359 -23.60 -2.18 4.31
C GLU A 359 -24.38 -0.95 3.83
N GLN A 360 -25.70 -0.95 3.93
CA GLN A 360 -26.54 0.20 3.58
C GLN A 360 -26.21 1.44 4.42
N GLN A 361 -26.00 1.27 5.73
CA GLN A 361 -25.59 2.37 6.61
C GLN A 361 -24.20 2.90 6.23
N GLY A 362 -23.26 2.01 5.93
CA GLY A 362 -21.93 2.38 5.46
C GLY A 362 -21.95 3.11 4.12
N GLU A 363 -22.75 2.64 3.17
CA GLU A 363 -22.93 3.27 1.85
C GLU A 363 -23.55 4.67 1.98
N ALA A 364 -24.57 4.83 2.84
CA ALA A 364 -25.17 6.14 3.13
C ALA A 364 -24.15 7.12 3.76
N ALA A 365 -23.34 6.66 4.71
CA ALA A 365 -22.30 7.50 5.31
C ALA A 365 -21.23 7.90 4.28
N LEU A 366 -20.86 6.99 3.38
CA LEU A 366 -19.92 7.28 2.29
C LEU A 366 -20.51 8.26 1.27
N SER A 367 -21.79 8.12 0.90
CA SER A 367 -22.46 9.07 0.00
C SER A 367 -22.52 10.46 0.61
N ASP A 368 -22.81 10.57 1.91
CA ASP A 368 -22.85 11.84 2.63
C ASP A 368 -21.46 12.50 2.67
N ALA A 369 -20.42 11.72 2.94
CA ALA A 369 -19.04 12.22 2.94
C ALA A 369 -18.61 12.69 1.53
N ARG A 370 -18.96 11.94 0.48
CA ARG A 370 -18.70 12.32 -0.92
C ARG A 370 -19.44 13.60 -1.30
N CYS A 371 -20.70 13.76 -0.87
CA CYS A 371 -21.47 14.97 -1.11
C CYS A 371 -20.79 16.19 -0.45
N LYS A 372 -20.41 16.09 0.83
CA LYS A 372 -19.69 17.15 1.54
C LYS A 372 -18.35 17.48 0.90
N LEU A 373 -17.62 16.48 0.41
CA LEU A 373 -16.36 16.69 -0.30
C LEU A 373 -16.60 17.49 -1.59
N ALA A 374 -17.60 17.11 -2.39
CA ALA A 374 -17.96 17.83 -3.61
C ALA A 374 -18.42 19.28 -3.32
N GLU A 375 -19.16 19.50 -2.24
CA GLU A 375 -19.53 20.86 -1.79
C GLU A 375 -18.32 21.70 -1.43
N LEU A 376 -17.35 21.14 -0.67
CA LEU A 376 -16.12 21.83 -0.29
C LEU A 376 -15.20 22.10 -1.48
N GLU A 377 -15.08 21.15 -2.42
CA GLU A 377 -14.34 21.36 -3.67
C GLU A 377 -14.98 22.47 -4.51
N GLY A 378 -16.31 22.50 -4.59
CA GLY A 378 -17.06 23.57 -5.26
C GLY A 378 -16.84 24.93 -4.60
N ALA A 379 -16.87 25.00 -3.27
CA ALA A 379 -16.59 26.22 -2.52
C ALA A 379 -15.15 26.70 -2.72
N LEU A 380 -14.17 25.78 -2.70
CA LEU A 380 -12.77 26.07 -2.98
C LEU A 380 -12.59 26.66 -4.38
N GLN A 381 -13.26 26.07 -5.39
CA GLN A 381 -13.16 26.54 -6.77
C GLN A 381 -13.78 27.93 -6.94
N LYS A 382 -14.91 28.20 -6.29
CA LYS A 382 -15.50 29.55 -6.25
C LYS A 382 -14.56 30.56 -5.60
N ALA A 383 -13.99 30.24 -4.43
CA ALA A 383 -13.02 31.12 -3.76
C ALA A 383 -11.78 31.41 -4.62
N LYS A 384 -11.29 30.43 -5.39
CA LYS A 384 -10.21 30.64 -6.38
C LYS A 384 -10.62 31.60 -7.50
N GLN A 385 -11.85 31.48 -8.01
CA GLN A 385 -12.38 32.37 -9.03
C GLN A 385 -12.55 33.80 -8.49
N ASP A 386 -13.10 33.95 -7.28
CA ASP A 386 -13.27 35.24 -6.61
C ASP A 386 -11.92 35.92 -6.38
N MET A 387 -10.90 35.17 -5.92
CA MET A 387 -9.54 35.69 -5.77
C MET A 387 -8.95 36.16 -7.12
N ALA A 388 -9.15 35.40 -8.19
CA ALA A 388 -8.70 35.80 -9.52
C ALA A 388 -9.40 37.07 -10.01
N CYS A 389 -10.70 37.23 -9.73
CA CYS A 389 -11.44 38.45 -10.00
C CYS A 389 -10.91 39.65 -9.21
N LEU A 390 -10.67 39.49 -7.89
CA LEU A 390 -10.11 40.55 -7.04
C LEU A 390 -8.73 41.01 -7.50
N ILE A 391 -7.86 40.09 -7.94
CA ILE A 391 -6.55 40.45 -8.50
C ILE A 391 -6.71 41.30 -9.76
N ARG A 392 -7.66 40.94 -10.64
CA ARG A 392 -7.94 41.71 -11.86
C ARG A 392 -8.46 43.10 -11.54
N GLU A 393 -9.43 43.20 -10.63
CA GLU A 393 -9.99 44.48 -10.18
C GLU A 393 -8.90 45.37 -9.52
N TYR A 394 -8.04 44.78 -8.69
CA TYR A 394 -6.92 45.50 -8.09
C TYR A 394 -5.94 46.02 -9.14
N GLN A 395 -5.64 45.21 -10.17
CA GLN A 395 -4.77 45.63 -11.27
C GLN A 395 -5.39 46.77 -12.09
N GLU A 396 -6.71 46.73 -12.33
CA GLU A 396 -7.44 47.80 -13.01
C GLU A 396 -7.36 49.11 -12.23
N VAL A 397 -7.61 49.08 -10.92
CA VAL A 397 -7.50 50.26 -10.04
C VAL A 397 -6.07 50.79 -9.99
N MET A 398 -5.07 49.91 -9.89
CA MET A 398 -3.66 50.29 -9.94
C MET A 398 -3.31 51.00 -11.25
N ASN A 399 -3.77 50.46 -12.39
CA ASN A 399 -3.54 51.07 -13.70
C ASN A 399 -4.18 52.47 -13.78
N SER A 400 -5.41 52.64 -13.28
CA SER A 400 -6.06 53.95 -13.19
C SER A 400 -5.27 54.92 -12.30
N LYS A 401 -4.77 54.47 -11.15
CA LYS A 401 -3.94 55.28 -10.24
C LYS A 401 -2.66 55.74 -10.92
N LEU A 402 -1.97 54.85 -11.64
CA LEU A 402 -0.77 55.20 -12.41
C LEU A 402 -1.09 56.20 -13.52
N GLY A 403 -2.22 56.06 -14.20
CA GLY A 403 -2.71 57.05 -15.18
C GLY A 403 -2.92 58.42 -14.56
N LEU A 404 -3.61 58.48 -13.41
CA LEU A 404 -3.83 59.73 -12.67
C LEU A 404 -2.53 60.35 -12.16
N ASP A 405 -1.54 59.56 -11.71
CA ASP A 405 -0.23 60.09 -11.32
C ASP A 405 0.50 60.75 -12.50
N ILE A 406 0.39 60.15 -13.69
CA ILE A 406 0.96 60.72 -14.93
C ILE A 406 0.27 62.05 -15.24
N GLU A 407 -1.06 62.11 -15.17
CA GLU A 407 -1.84 63.35 -15.36
C GLU A 407 -1.46 64.42 -14.33
N ILE A 408 -1.33 64.07 -13.05
CA ILE A 408 -0.88 65.02 -12.02
C ILE A 408 0.54 65.52 -12.31
N ALA A 409 1.45 64.64 -12.74
CA ALA A 409 2.82 65.02 -13.09
C ALA A 409 2.87 65.94 -14.32
N THR A 410 2.02 65.71 -15.32
CA THR A 410 1.91 66.60 -16.49
C THR A 410 1.30 67.95 -16.10
N TYR A 411 0.22 67.97 -15.29
CA TYR A 411 -0.35 69.21 -14.77
C TYR A 411 0.67 70.01 -13.94
N ARG A 412 1.46 69.37 -13.08
CA ARG A 412 2.55 70.03 -12.33
C ARG A 412 3.60 70.64 -13.26
N ARG A 413 4.05 69.92 -14.30
CA ARG A 413 5.02 70.46 -15.29
C ARG A 413 4.48 71.66 -16.04
N LEU A 414 3.20 71.64 -16.43
CA LEU A 414 2.57 72.78 -17.11
C LEU A 414 2.51 74.00 -16.19
N LEU A 415 2.12 73.81 -14.92
CA LEU A 415 2.10 74.86 -13.91
C LEU A 415 3.50 75.41 -13.61
N GLU A 416 4.52 74.56 -13.46
CA GLU A 416 5.92 74.98 -13.28
C GLU A 416 6.43 75.80 -14.49
N GLY A 417 6.02 75.43 -15.71
CA GLY A 417 6.33 76.18 -16.93
C GLY A 417 5.63 77.55 -16.99
N GLU A 418 4.43 77.67 -16.43
CA GLU A 418 3.76 78.96 -16.24
C GLU A 418 4.44 79.76 -15.13
N GLU A 419 4.71 79.20 -13.96
CA GLU A 419 5.42 79.90 -12.87
C GLU A 419 6.79 80.44 -13.31
N GLN A 420 7.55 79.71 -14.13
CA GLN A 420 8.81 80.22 -14.72
C GLN A 420 8.59 81.43 -15.66
N ARG A 421 7.44 81.48 -16.35
CA ARG A 421 7.04 82.61 -17.20
C ARG A 421 6.62 83.82 -16.37
N TRP A 422 6.04 83.60 -15.18
CA TRP A 422 5.65 84.67 -14.24
C TRP A 422 6.84 85.17 -13.40
N VAL A 423 7.74 84.29 -12.96
CA VAL A 423 8.96 84.62 -12.20
C VAL A 423 10.03 85.31 -13.07
N SER A 424 10.08 85.04 -14.38
CA SER A 424 10.93 85.82 -15.32
C SER A 424 10.30 87.14 -15.78
N ALA A 425 8.99 87.33 -15.59
CA ALA A 425 8.26 88.53 -16.02
C ALA A 425 7.91 89.52 -14.89
N ALA A 426 8.16 89.21 -13.61
CA ALA A 426 7.85 90.13 -12.51
C ALA A 426 8.85 89.99 -11.33
N PRO A 427 9.49 91.10 -10.90
CA PRO A 427 10.09 91.16 -9.58
C PRO A 427 8.99 91.40 -8.53
N GLY A 428 8.88 90.49 -7.58
CA GLY A 428 8.48 90.83 -6.21
C GLY A 428 7.06 90.48 -5.77
N VAL A 429 7.01 90.17 -4.46
CA VAL A 429 5.87 90.13 -3.54
C VAL A 429 5.12 88.79 -3.48
N GLY A 430 5.47 88.01 -2.46
CA GLY A 430 4.68 86.86 -2.01
C GLY A 430 3.47 87.25 -1.17
N LEU A 431 2.59 86.30 -0.88
CA LEU A 431 1.61 86.22 0.21
C LEU A 431 1.02 84.79 0.14
N CYS A 432 1.23 83.90 1.12
CA CYS A 432 0.49 83.70 2.38
C CYS A 432 -1.04 83.52 2.25
N ALA A 433 -1.52 82.27 2.42
CA ALA A 433 -2.67 81.80 3.23
C ALA A 433 -3.13 80.41 2.73
N GLY A 434 -3.04 79.34 3.52
CA GLY A 434 -4.13 78.79 4.36
C GLY A 434 -5.13 78.00 3.50
N THR A 435 -5.33 76.69 3.66
CA THR A 435 -6.18 76.13 4.72
C THR A 435 -6.03 74.59 4.78
N SER A 436 -5.95 74.07 5.99
CA SER A 436 -5.95 72.66 6.39
C SER A 436 -7.32 72.00 6.26
N VAL A 437 -7.39 70.80 5.68
CA VAL A 437 -8.47 69.84 5.95
C VAL A 437 -7.88 68.43 6.07
N CYS A 438 -7.95 67.87 7.27
CA CYS A 438 -7.57 66.49 7.59
C CYS A 438 -8.72 65.54 7.26
N LEU A 439 -8.45 64.46 6.53
CA LEU A 439 -9.32 63.30 6.39
C LEU A 439 -8.53 62.05 6.82
N ALA A 440 -9.03 61.38 7.84
CA ALA A 440 -8.47 60.16 8.42
C ALA A 440 -8.78 58.91 7.55
N PRO A 441 -7.93 57.86 7.57
CA PRO A 441 -8.24 56.60 6.91
C PRO A 441 -8.95 55.64 7.88
N GLY A 442 -10.08 55.07 7.44
CA GLY A 442 -10.73 53.92 8.07
C GLY A 442 -10.02 52.62 7.70
N ARG A 443 -9.93 51.71 8.68
CA ARG A 443 -9.28 50.39 8.62
C ARG A 443 -9.95 49.41 7.67
#